data_AF-A0A183HVL0-F1
#
_entry.id   AF-A0A183HVL0-F1
#
_cell.length_a   1.000
_cell.length_b   1.000
_cell.length_c   1.000
_cell.angle_alpha   90.00
_cell.angle_beta   90.00
_cell.angle_gamma   90.00
#
_symmetry.space_group_name_H-M   'P 1'
#
loop_
_entity.id
_entity.type
_entity.pdbx_description
1 polymer ?
#
loop_
_entity_poly.entity_id
_entity_poly.type
_entity_poly.pdbx_seq_one_letter_code
_entity_poly.pdbx_strand_id
1 'polypeptide(L)'
;MASPFFSTSLPWIDIFLFSTSISAVDPVAVLSVFEEIKVNRLLYICVFGESLLNDAVTIVMYHALAAMAKIESENLEADDFIKALISFFLVSFGGILIGIVGATITGLVTK
;
A
#
# COMPACT_ATOMS: atom_id res chain seq x y z
N MET A 1 -30.53 13.47 -15.87
CA MET A 1 -29.75 13.60 -17.13
C MET A 1 -28.42 14.23 -16.76
N ALA A 2 -27.37 13.42 -16.62
CA ALA A 2 -26.03 13.91 -16.26
C ALA A 2 -25.52 14.83 -17.38
N SER A 3 -24.86 15.92 -17.02
CA SER A 3 -24.34 16.91 -17.97
C SER A 3 -23.33 16.28 -18.96
N PRO A 4 -23.24 16.76 -20.21
CA PRO A 4 -22.39 16.18 -21.26
C PRO A 4 -20.87 16.22 -20.96
N PHE A 5 -20.48 16.88 -19.87
CA PHE A 5 -19.10 16.93 -19.38
C PHE A 5 -18.74 15.80 -18.41
N PHE A 6 -19.72 15.09 -17.84
CA PHE A 6 -19.53 14.04 -16.82
C PHE A 6 -19.92 12.63 -17.32
N SER A 7 -20.01 12.40 -18.64
CA SER A 7 -20.39 11.11 -19.24
C SER A 7 -19.22 10.19 -19.58
N THR A 8 -18.06 10.34 -18.94
CA THR A 8 -16.95 9.37 -19.08
C THR A 8 -17.26 8.11 -18.28
N SER A 9 -17.25 6.94 -18.91
CA SER A 9 -17.33 5.67 -18.20
C SER A 9 -16.10 5.56 -17.29
N LEU A 10 -16.30 5.52 -15.98
CA LEU A 10 -15.23 5.32 -15.03
C LEU A 10 -14.97 3.80 -14.93
N PRO A 11 -13.89 3.26 -15.49
CA PRO A 11 -13.61 1.84 -15.37
C PRO A 11 -13.31 1.51 -13.91
N TRP A 12 -13.71 0.32 -13.48
CA TRP A 12 -13.54 -0.13 -12.09
C TRP A 12 -12.08 -0.10 -11.65
N ILE A 13 -11.14 -0.38 -12.56
CA ILE A 13 -9.70 -0.37 -12.28
C ILE A 13 -9.21 1.02 -11.85
N ASP A 14 -9.74 2.10 -12.42
CA ASP A 14 -9.40 3.48 -12.04
C ASP A 14 -9.92 3.80 -10.64
N ILE A 15 -11.09 3.25 -10.28
CA ILE A 15 -11.65 3.38 -8.93
C ILE A 15 -10.73 2.69 -7.92
N PHE A 16 -10.29 1.45 -8.18
CA PHE A 16 -9.40 0.75 -7.27
C PHE A 16 -8.00 1.38 -7.20
N LEU A 17 -7.49 1.92 -8.31
CA LEU A 17 -6.24 2.70 -8.32
C LEU A 17 -6.35 3.96 -7.45
N PHE A 18 -7.48 4.66 -7.54
CA PHE A 18 -7.74 5.79 -6.66
C PHE A 18 -7.87 5.33 -5.20
N SER A 19 -8.63 4.27 -4.93
CA SER A 19 -8.82 3.73 -3.58
C SER A 19 -7.52 3.28 -2.93
N THR A 20 -6.62 2.63 -3.68
CA THR A 20 -5.29 2.28 -3.16
C THR A 20 -4.49 3.54 -2.85
N SER A 21 -4.45 4.52 -3.75
CA SER A 21 -3.70 5.76 -3.55
C SER A 21 -4.11 6.53 -2.28
N ILE A 22 -5.39 6.53 -1.92
CA ILE A 22 -5.89 7.21 -0.70
C ILE A 22 -5.83 6.32 0.56
N SER A 23 -5.55 5.03 0.42
CA SER A 23 -5.53 4.07 1.53
C SER A 23 -4.32 4.26 2.44
N ALA A 24 -3.19 4.73 1.92
CA ALA A 24 -2.02 5.06 2.71
C ALA A 24 -2.30 6.32 3.54
N VAL A 25 -2.41 6.16 4.86
CA VAL A 25 -2.64 7.24 5.82
C VAL A 25 -1.39 7.41 6.68
N ASP A 26 -0.92 8.65 6.81
CA ASP A 26 0.20 9.02 7.65
C ASP A 26 -0.27 9.37 9.08
N PRO A 27 0.21 8.68 10.14
CA PRO A 27 -0.22 8.91 11.51
C PRO A 27 0.53 10.04 12.22
N VAL A 28 1.48 10.74 11.56
CA VAL A 28 2.38 11.72 12.22
C VAL A 28 1.62 12.73 13.10
N ALA A 29 0.51 13.29 12.62
CA ALA A 29 -0.29 14.23 13.38
C ALA A 29 -0.96 13.62 14.62
N VAL A 30 -1.40 12.36 14.54
CA VAL A 30 -2.01 11.64 15.66
C VAL A 30 -0.96 11.24 16.68
N LEU A 31 0.20 10.79 16.22
CA LEU A 31 1.32 10.42 17.08
C LEU A 31 1.84 11.60 17.89
N SER A 32 1.92 12.80 17.30
CA SER A 32 2.32 14.01 18.05
C SER A 32 1.35 14.36 19.17
N VAL A 33 0.05 14.16 18.96
CA VAL A 33 -0.97 14.40 20.00
C VAL A 33 -0.87 13.35 21.10
N PHE A 34 -0.64 12.07 20.75
CA PHE A 34 -0.50 10.98 21.72
C PHE A 34 0.68 11.17 22.67
N GLU A 35 1.79 11.74 22.19
CA GLU A 35 2.93 12.11 23.04
C GLU A 35 2.57 13.23 24.03
N GLU A 36 1.82 14.25 23.59
CA GLU A 36 1.39 15.38 24.43
C GLU A 36 0.49 14.93 25.58
N ILE A 37 -0.47 14.05 25.30
CA ILE A 37 -1.42 13.53 26.32
C ILE A 37 -0.87 12.34 27.12
N LYS A 38 0.40 11.96 26.92
CA LYS A 38 1.08 10.82 27.60
C LYS A 38 0.30 9.51 27.50
N VAL A 39 -0.11 9.14 26.29
CA VAL A 39 -0.76 7.85 26.01
C VAL A 39 0.20 6.67 26.26
N ASN A 40 -0.38 5.49 26.49
CA ASN A 40 0.38 4.25 26.65
C ASN A 40 1.32 4.00 25.45
N ARG A 41 2.60 3.76 25.74
CA ARG A 41 3.64 3.52 24.73
C ARG A 41 3.31 2.37 23.77
N LEU A 42 2.59 1.35 24.24
CA LEU A 42 2.16 0.22 23.41
C LEU A 42 1.15 0.66 22.36
N LEU A 43 0.22 1.57 22.71
CA LEU A 43 -0.75 2.11 21.76
C LEU A 43 -0.05 2.92 20.66
N TYR A 44 0.94 3.72 21.04
CA TYR A 44 1.79 4.46 20.10
C TYR A 44 2.48 3.52 19.10
N ILE A 45 3.14 2.47 19.60
CA ILE A 45 3.86 1.52 18.76
C ILE A 45 2.90 0.76 17.84
N CYS A 46 1.73 0.38 18.32
CA CYS A 46 0.71 -0.28 17.51
C CYS A 46 0.20 0.60 16.36
N VAL A 47 -0.18 1.85 16.63
CA VAL A 47 -0.68 2.78 15.59
C VAL A 47 0.41 3.18 14.60
N PHE A 48 1.64 3.33 15.07
CA PHE A 48 2.78 3.53 14.17
C PHE A 48 3.00 2.30 13.27
N GLY A 49 2.98 1.10 13.85
CA GLY A 49 3.16 -0.15 13.13
C GLY A 49 2.05 -0.45 12.13
N GLU A 50 0.78 -0.17 12.47
CA GLU A 50 -0.36 -0.37 11.57
C GLU A 50 -0.23 0.52 10.33
N SER A 51 0.22 1.76 10.52
CA SER A 51 0.37 2.73 9.44
C SER A 51 1.53 2.36 8.51
N LEU A 52 2.65 1.88 9.07
CA LEU A 52 3.76 1.35 8.27
C LEU A 52 3.34 0.13 7.45
N LEU A 53 2.59 -0.80 8.06
CA LEU A 53 2.08 -1.97 7.35
C LEU A 53 1.11 -1.57 6.23
N ASN A 54 0.23 -0.62 6.52
CA ASN A 54 -0.74 -0.09 5.57
C ASN A 54 -0.05 0.58 4.37
N ASP A 55 0.97 1.41 4.60
CA ASP A 55 1.76 2.04 3.52
C ASP A 55 2.42 0.99 2.62
N ALA A 56 3.04 -0.03 3.23
CA ALA A 56 3.67 -1.14 2.51
C ALA A 56 2.66 -1.96 1.68
N VAL A 57 1.47 -2.24 2.20
CA VAL A 57 0.43 -3.00 1.47
C VAL A 57 -0.16 -2.15 0.35
N THR A 58 -0.40 -0.87 0.60
CA THR A 58 -0.98 0.06 -0.37
C THR A 58 -0.12 0.21 -1.62
N ILE A 59 1.21 0.39 -1.48
CA ILE A 59 2.09 0.54 -2.65
C ILE A 59 2.15 -0.73 -3.50
N VAL A 60 2.17 -1.91 -2.87
CA VAL A 60 2.16 -3.20 -3.60
C VAL A 60 0.85 -3.39 -4.35
N MET A 61 -0.28 -3.08 -3.72
CA MET A 61 -1.59 -3.20 -4.34
C MET A 61 -1.78 -2.17 -5.47
N TYR A 62 -1.26 -0.95 -5.31
CA TYR A 62 -1.21 0.05 -6.37
C TYR A 62 -0.46 -0.47 -7.60
N HIS A 63 0.74 -1.04 -7.42
CA HIS A 63 1.51 -1.59 -8.54
C HIS A 63 0.80 -2.77 -9.24
N ALA A 64 0.13 -3.63 -8.48
CA ALA A 64 -0.66 -4.74 -9.03
C ALA A 64 -1.82 -4.23 -9.91
N LEU A 65 -2.60 -3.28 -9.41
CA LEU A 65 -3.70 -2.67 -10.16
C LEU A 65 -3.21 -1.82 -11.34
N ALA A 66 -2.08 -1.13 -11.19
CA ALA A 66 -1.49 -0.34 -12.26
C ALA A 66 -0.95 -1.21 -13.40
N ALA A 67 -0.53 -2.44 -13.11
CA ALA A 67 -0.20 -3.42 -14.13
C ALA A 67 -1.45 -3.87 -14.89
N MET A 68 -2.55 -4.14 -14.19
CA MET A 68 -3.84 -4.49 -14.82
C MET A 68 -4.42 -3.34 -15.65
N ALA A 69 -4.28 -2.09 -15.19
CA ALA A 69 -4.78 -0.91 -15.90
C ALA A 69 -4.10 -0.65 -17.25
N LYS A 70 -2.92 -1.24 -17.49
CA LYS A 70 -2.24 -1.19 -18.80
C LYS A 70 -2.81 -2.19 -19.80
N ILE A 71 -3.53 -3.20 -19.33
CA ILE A 71 -4.18 -4.20 -20.16
C ILE A 71 -5.58 -3.67 -20.46
N GLU A 72 -5.99 -3.65 -21.73
CA GLU A 72 -7.37 -3.30 -22.08
C GLU A 72 -8.35 -4.22 -21.38
N SER A 73 -9.44 -3.66 -20.84
CA SER A 73 -10.44 -4.37 -20.04
C SER A 73 -10.99 -5.66 -20.68
N GLU A 74 -10.96 -5.74 -22.00
CA GLU A 74 -11.44 -6.85 -22.82
C GLU A 74 -10.46 -8.03 -22.87
N ASN A 75 -9.19 -7.80 -22.52
CA ASN A 75 -8.10 -8.78 -22.54
C ASN A 75 -7.68 -9.24 -21.13
N LEU A 76 -8.39 -8.82 -20.07
CA LEU A 76 -8.09 -9.25 -18.71
C LEU A 76 -8.51 -10.71 -18.51
N GLU A 77 -7.52 -11.59 -18.39
CA GLU A 77 -7.75 -13.01 -18.12
C GLU A 77 -7.61 -13.33 -16.63
N ALA A 78 -8.16 -14.47 -16.20
CA ALA A 78 -8.01 -14.95 -14.82
C ALA A 78 -6.53 -15.12 -14.40
N ASP A 79 -5.64 -15.34 -15.37
CA ASP A 79 -4.19 -15.47 -15.16
C ASP A 79 -3.55 -14.16 -14.66
N ASP A 80 -4.05 -13.00 -15.08
CA ASP A 80 -3.54 -11.70 -14.64
C ASP A 80 -3.84 -11.43 -13.17
N PHE A 81 -5.00 -11.86 -12.70
CA PHE A 81 -5.35 -11.80 -11.28
C PHE A 81 -4.47 -12.71 -10.43
N ILE A 82 -4.17 -13.92 -10.91
CA ILE A 82 -3.27 -14.86 -10.22
C ILE A 82 -1.85 -14.30 -10.18
N LYS A 83 -1.35 -13.75 -11.30
CA LYS A 83 -0.02 -13.09 -11.35
C LYS A 83 0.06 -11.91 -10.38
N ALA A 84 -0.97 -11.09 -10.31
CA ALA A 84 -1.03 -9.98 -9.37
C ALA A 84 -1.02 -10.47 -7.91
N LEU A 85 -1.78 -11.52 -7.59
CA LEU A 85 -1.79 -12.12 -6.26
C LEU A 85 -0.42 -12.71 -5.88
N ILE A 86 0.22 -13.44 -6.80
CA ILE A 86 1.55 -14.00 -6.58
C ILE A 86 2.58 -12.87 -6.40
N SER A 87 2.51 -11.84 -7.24
CA SER A 87 3.41 -10.68 -7.17
C SER A 87 3.25 -9.94 -5.84
N PHE A 88 2.03 -9.85 -5.31
CA PHE A 88 1.78 -9.26 -4.00
C PHE A 88 2.55 -9.96 -2.89
N PHE A 89 2.46 -11.29 -2.81
CA PHE A 89 3.20 -12.07 -1.81
C PHE A 89 4.71 -12.03 -2.06
N LEU A 90 5.15 -12.11 -3.32
CA LEU A 90 6.56 -12.07 -3.67
C LEU A 90 7.21 -10.75 -3.23
N VAL A 91 6.58 -9.62 -3.52
CA VAL A 91 7.09 -8.29 -3.12
C VAL A 91 7.01 -8.10 -1.61
N SER A 92 5.94 -8.56 -0.96
CA SER A 92 5.78 -8.46 0.50
C SER A 92 6.86 -9.26 1.26
N PHE A 93 7.04 -10.55 0.93
CA PHE A 93 8.06 -11.38 1.57
C PHE A 93 9.48 -11.00 1.15
N GLY A 94 9.68 -10.62 -0.13
CA GLY A 94 10.95 -10.12 -0.62
C GLY A 94 11.38 -8.84 0.11
N GLY A 95 10.45 -7.92 0.33
CA GLY A 95 10.68 -6.70 1.11
C GLY A 95 11.08 -7.00 2.56
N ILE A 96 10.40 -7.94 3.23
CA ILE A 96 10.76 -8.38 4.58
C ILE A 96 12.19 -8.96 4.61
N LEU A 97 12.53 -9.86 3.68
CA LEU A 97 13.85 -10.46 3.61
C LEU A 97 14.95 -9.42 3.39
N ILE A 98 14.77 -8.51 2.42
CA ILE A 98 15.71 -7.43 2.14
C ILE A 98 15.83 -6.51 3.37
N GLY A 99 14.72 -6.20 4.04
CA GLY A 99 14.70 -5.41 5.27
C GLY A 99 15.50 -6.04 6.40
N ILE A 100 15.36 -7.36 6.63
CA ILE A 100 16.14 -8.10 7.64
C ILE A 100 17.63 -8.07 7.33
N VAL A 101 18.00 -8.31 6.06
CA VAL A 101 19.40 -8.28 5.62
C VAL A 101 19.99 -6.88 5.82
N GLY A 102 19.29 -5.84 5.36
CA GLY A 102 19.71 -4.45 5.51
C GLY A 102 19.83 -4.02 6.97
N ALA A 103 18.87 -4.39 7.83
CA ALA A 103 18.90 -4.11 9.25
C ALA A 103 20.09 -4.80 9.94
N THR A 104 20.38 -6.05 9.56
CA THR A 104 21.52 -6.80 10.10
C THR A 104 22.86 -6.18 9.69
N ILE A 105 23.03 -5.84 8.41
CA ILE A 105 24.24 -5.18 7.91
C ILE A 105 24.46 -3.85 8.62
N THR A 106 23.42 -3.02 8.69
CA THR A 106 23.50 -1.69 9.32
C THR A 106 23.82 -1.82 10.82
N GLY A 107 23.21 -2.79 11.51
CA GLY A 107 23.50 -3.08 12.91
C GLY A 107 24.90 -3.62 13.16
N LEU A 108 25.53 -4.27 12.18
CA LEU A 108 26.93 -4.73 12.26
C LEU A 108 27.92 -3.59 11.95
N VAL A 109 27.60 -2.69 11.03
CA VAL A 109 28.44 -1.53 10.67
C VAL A 109 28.41 -0.44 11.74
N THR A 110 27.29 -0.29 12.45
CA THR A 110 27.11 0.72 13.50
C THR A 110 27.55 0.22 14.89
N LYS A 111 28.04 -1.02 14.97
CA LYS A 111 28.77 -1.57 16.12
C LYS A 111 30.25 -1.25 16.02
#